data_AF-A0A1G2CEL8-F1
#
_entry.id   AF-A0A1G2CEL8-F1
#
_cell.length_a   1.000
_cell.length_b   1.000
_cell.length_c   1.000
_cell.angle_alpha   90.00
_cell.angle_beta   90.00
_cell.angle_gamma   90.00
#
_symmetry.space_group_name_H-M   'P 1'
#
loop_
_entity.id
_entity.type
_entity.pdbx_description
1 polymer ?
#
loop_
_entity_poly.entity_id
_entity_poly.type
_entity_poly.pdbx_seq_one_letter_code
_entity_poly.pdbx_strand_id
1 'polypeptide(L)'
;MTHEDQQKNIIGKLKEIRPRDAIYPGIITIFIALAVFCFILTAQFLSKNINKGFMIDERSIEETLVTVDLENYYLVAKKAWINIELPNPELISPPHPATVASEPASSPPSAPPGETTPSPAPSPVERKQLSIQVLNSTSKQGLAGDLKNDLVHAGFVNISTGNSSTLEPITLISVKSNKVGDQLTEELKQTVSQKYDVEVIGALAEDDAFDVRIVIGLK
;
A
#
# COMPACT_ATOMS: atom_id res chain seq x y z
N MET A 1 61.42 -45.87 -13.19
CA MET A 1 61.50 -44.70 -12.30
C MET A 1 60.61 -44.98 -11.11
N THR A 2 61.20 -45.23 -9.96
CA THR A 2 60.55 -45.86 -8.80
C THR A 2 59.76 -44.81 -8.01
N HIS A 3 58.71 -45.19 -7.29
CA HIS A 3 57.89 -44.26 -6.50
C HIS A 3 58.71 -43.39 -5.53
N GLU A 4 59.83 -43.91 -5.00
CA GLU A 4 60.76 -43.15 -4.16
C GLU A 4 61.49 -42.02 -4.90
N ASP A 5 61.80 -42.18 -6.19
CA ASP A 5 62.51 -41.17 -6.98
C ASP A 5 61.61 -39.97 -7.30
N GLN A 6 60.31 -40.23 -7.51
CA GLN A 6 59.29 -39.19 -7.68
C GLN A 6 59.12 -38.38 -6.39
N GLN A 7 59.08 -39.04 -5.24
CA GLN A 7 58.93 -38.37 -3.95
C GLN A 7 60.14 -37.48 -3.61
N LYS A 8 61.36 -37.96 -3.87
CA LYS A 8 62.60 -37.17 -3.66
C LYS A 8 62.68 -35.97 -4.61
N ASN A 9 62.20 -36.10 -5.84
CA ASN A 9 62.14 -35.01 -6.81
C ASN A 9 61.15 -33.91 -6.36
N ILE A 10 59.96 -34.29 -5.88
CA ILE A 10 58.96 -33.34 -5.36
C ILE A 10 59.51 -32.59 -4.13
N ILE A 11 60.08 -33.31 -3.17
CA ILE A 11 60.65 -32.70 -1.95
C ILE A 11 61.83 -31.77 -2.28
N GLY A 12 62.67 -32.13 -3.27
CA GLY A 12 63.75 -31.27 -3.76
C GLY A 12 63.23 -29.96 -4.37
N LYS A 13 62.15 -30.04 -5.17
CA LYS A 13 61.53 -28.86 -5.78
C LYS A 13 60.81 -27.94 -4.79
N LEU A 14 60.27 -28.47 -3.69
CA LEU A 14 59.69 -27.64 -2.63
C LEU A 14 60.75 -26.82 -1.87
N LYS A 15 62.00 -27.29 -1.81
CA LYS A 15 63.08 -26.64 -1.05
C LYS A 15 63.74 -25.46 -1.80
N GLU A 16 63.54 -25.37 -3.11
CA GLU A 16 64.14 -24.33 -3.97
C GLU A 16 63.23 -23.09 -4.12
N ILE A 17 61.99 -23.14 -3.63
CA ILE A 17 61.04 -22.02 -3.72
C ILE A 17 61.47 -20.94 -2.71
N ARG A 18 61.94 -19.80 -3.20
CA ARG A 18 62.27 -18.66 -2.34
C ARG A 18 60.98 -18.10 -1.74
N PRO A 19 60.92 -17.84 -0.42
CA PRO A 19 59.68 -17.41 0.24
C PRO A 19 59.14 -16.10 -0.33
N ARG A 20 60.01 -15.23 -0.87
CA ARG A 20 59.62 -13.95 -1.49
C ARG A 20 58.76 -14.11 -2.76
N ASP A 21 58.95 -15.19 -3.50
CA ASP A 21 58.23 -15.44 -4.76
C ASP A 21 56.84 -16.04 -4.51
N ALA A 22 56.59 -16.58 -3.30
CA ALA A 22 55.30 -17.15 -2.89
C ALA A 22 54.41 -16.17 -2.09
N ILE A 23 54.97 -15.06 -1.59
CA ILE A 23 54.22 -14.08 -0.77
C ILE A 23 53.14 -13.36 -1.59
N TYR A 24 53.48 -12.87 -2.78
CA TYR A 24 52.53 -12.15 -3.64
C TYR A 24 51.33 -12.99 -4.07
N PRO A 25 51.49 -14.21 -4.64
CA PRO A 25 50.34 -15.05 -4.95
C PRO A 25 49.55 -15.46 -3.71
N GLY A 26 50.21 -15.63 -2.55
CA GLY A 26 49.56 -15.90 -1.27
C GLY A 26 48.62 -14.77 -0.82
N ILE A 27 49.10 -13.53 -0.85
CA ILE A 27 48.30 -12.34 -0.49
C ILE A 27 47.11 -12.19 -1.42
N ILE A 28 47.30 -12.36 -2.74
CA ILE A 28 46.21 -12.28 -3.72
C ILE A 28 45.15 -13.35 -3.44
N THR A 29 45.57 -14.58 -3.14
CA THR A 29 44.64 -15.68 -2.81
C THR A 29 43.82 -15.35 -1.55
N ILE A 30 44.47 -14.80 -0.53
CA ILE A 30 43.79 -14.35 0.70
C ILE A 30 42.79 -13.22 0.40
N PHE A 31 43.17 -12.26 -0.44
CA PHE A 31 42.29 -11.15 -0.81
C PHE A 31 41.06 -11.62 -1.57
N ILE A 32 41.22 -12.56 -2.51
CA ILE A 32 40.10 -13.19 -3.22
C ILE A 32 39.19 -13.95 -2.25
N ALA A 33 39.76 -14.73 -1.33
CA ALA A 33 38.98 -15.44 -0.33
C ALA A 33 38.18 -14.48 0.57
N LEU A 34 38.78 -13.34 0.95
CA LEU A 34 38.11 -12.30 1.73
C LEU A 34 36.99 -11.63 0.94
N ALA A 35 37.19 -11.34 -0.35
CA ALA A 35 36.15 -10.78 -1.22
C ALA A 35 34.95 -11.74 -1.36
N VAL A 36 35.20 -13.04 -1.57
CA VAL A 36 34.15 -14.07 -1.62
C VAL A 36 33.42 -14.18 -0.29
N PHE A 37 34.15 -14.15 0.83
CA PHE A 37 33.55 -14.18 2.16
C PHE A 37 32.65 -12.97 2.42
N CYS A 38 33.11 -11.75 2.09
CA CYS A 38 32.30 -10.54 2.17
C CYS A 38 31.04 -10.65 1.29
N PHE A 39 31.16 -11.18 0.08
CA PHE A 39 30.01 -11.38 -0.81
C PHE A 39 28.97 -12.36 -0.21
N ILE A 40 29.41 -13.45 0.42
CA ILE A 40 28.50 -14.40 1.09
C ILE A 40 27.80 -13.71 2.27
N LEU A 41 28.53 -12.92 3.07
CA LEU A 41 27.95 -12.18 4.19
C LEU A 41 26.89 -11.19 3.73
N THR A 42 27.16 -10.42 2.67
CA THR A 42 26.19 -9.46 2.14
C THR A 42 24.98 -10.15 1.53
N ALA A 43 25.17 -11.25 0.79
CA ALA A 43 24.08 -12.05 0.24
C ALA A 43 23.18 -12.63 1.35
N GLN A 44 23.76 -13.14 2.44
CA GLN A 44 23.01 -13.65 3.59
C GLN A 44 22.24 -12.54 4.32
N PHE A 45 22.86 -11.38 4.52
CA PHE A 45 22.20 -10.24 5.15
C PHE A 45 21.02 -9.75 4.31
N LEU A 46 21.21 -9.63 3.00
CA LEU A 46 20.17 -9.21 2.06
C LEU A 46 19.01 -10.22 2.03
N SER A 47 19.31 -11.52 1.95
CA SER A 47 18.29 -12.58 1.99
C SER A 47 17.48 -12.56 3.28
N LYS A 48 18.13 -12.38 4.44
CA LYS A 48 17.42 -12.29 5.74
C LYS A 48 16.52 -11.06 5.82
N ASN A 49 16.94 -9.91 5.28
CA ASN A 49 16.14 -8.69 5.31
C ASN A 49 15.01 -8.70 4.29
N ILE A 50 15.23 -9.24 3.09
CA ILE A 50 14.17 -9.43 2.11
C ILE A 50 13.13 -10.41 2.66
N ASN A 51 13.55 -11.54 3.24
CA ASN A 51 12.59 -12.47 3.85
C ASN A 51 11.79 -11.80 4.98
N LYS A 52 12.40 -10.94 5.80
CA LYS A 52 11.66 -10.19 6.84
C LYS A 52 10.76 -9.08 6.30
N GLY A 53 11.16 -8.39 5.23
CA GLY A 53 10.41 -7.28 4.64
C GLY A 53 9.26 -7.72 3.73
N PHE A 54 9.35 -8.95 3.18
CA PHE A 54 8.34 -9.49 2.27
C PHE A 54 7.54 -10.67 2.86
N MET A 55 7.97 -11.29 3.98
CA MET A 55 7.10 -12.13 4.80
C MET A 55 6.29 -11.27 5.75
N ILE A 56 5.44 -10.41 5.16
CA ILE A 56 4.23 -10.00 5.85
C ILE A 56 3.36 -11.26 5.85
N ASP A 57 3.48 -12.04 6.92
CA ASP A 57 2.54 -13.13 7.19
C ASP A 57 1.19 -12.45 7.38
N GLU A 58 0.34 -12.48 6.35
CA GLU A 58 -0.97 -11.81 6.30
C GLU A 58 -1.82 -12.16 7.54
N ARG A 59 -1.59 -13.34 8.12
CA ARG A 59 -2.17 -13.81 9.39
C ARG A 59 -1.68 -13.08 10.64
N SER A 60 -0.42 -12.66 10.70
CA SER A 60 0.13 -11.92 11.86
C SER A 60 -0.39 -10.48 11.91
N ILE A 61 -0.68 -9.89 10.74
CA ILE A 61 -1.34 -8.59 10.66
C ILE A 61 -2.81 -8.72 11.08
N GLU A 62 -3.54 -9.74 10.64
CA GLU A 62 -4.92 -9.96 11.10
C GLU A 62 -5.02 -10.22 12.61
N GLU A 63 -4.17 -11.06 13.19
CA GLU A 63 -4.26 -11.40 14.62
C GLU A 63 -3.90 -10.22 15.53
N THR A 64 -2.96 -9.37 15.13
CA THR A 64 -2.58 -8.16 15.89
C THR A 64 -3.57 -7.00 15.66
N LEU A 65 -4.15 -6.88 14.46
CA LEU A 65 -5.14 -5.84 14.13
C LEU A 65 -6.53 -6.15 14.72
N VAL A 66 -6.90 -7.44 14.80
CA VAL A 66 -8.17 -7.89 15.39
C VAL A 66 -8.14 -7.86 16.93
N THR A 67 -7.00 -8.17 17.56
CA THR A 67 -6.90 -8.17 19.03
C THR A 67 -6.88 -6.76 19.64
N VAL A 68 -6.30 -5.77 18.96
CA VAL A 68 -6.18 -4.40 19.48
C VAL A 68 -7.52 -3.64 19.46
N ASP A 69 -8.46 -4.01 18.56
CA ASP A 69 -9.71 -3.25 18.43
C ASP A 69 -10.94 -3.91 19.09
N LEU A 70 -10.89 -5.20 19.46
CA LEU A 70 -12.00 -5.85 20.15
C LEU A 70 -12.23 -5.29 21.56
N GLU A 71 -11.17 -4.99 22.31
CA GLU A 71 -11.31 -4.45 23.67
C GLU A 71 -11.92 -3.04 23.66
N ASN A 72 -11.45 -2.19 22.75
CA ASN A 72 -12.01 -0.85 22.58
C ASN A 72 -13.44 -0.89 22.06
N TYR A 73 -13.74 -1.78 21.11
CA TYR A 73 -15.09 -2.01 20.62
C TYR A 73 -16.04 -2.46 21.75
N TYR A 74 -15.59 -3.37 22.63
CA TYR A 74 -16.39 -3.85 23.75
C TYR A 74 -16.66 -2.75 24.79
N LEU A 75 -15.69 -1.87 25.03
CA LEU A 75 -15.86 -0.70 25.89
C LEU A 75 -16.88 0.30 25.32
N VAL A 76 -16.84 0.53 24.01
CA VAL A 76 -17.80 1.42 23.33
C VAL A 76 -19.20 0.80 23.31
N ALA A 77 -19.34 -0.49 23.00
CA ALA A 77 -20.63 -1.18 23.00
C ALA A 77 -21.29 -1.21 24.39
N LYS A 78 -20.50 -1.50 25.43
CA LYS A 78 -20.96 -1.46 26.83
C LYS A 78 -21.38 -0.06 27.26
N LYS A 79 -20.69 0.98 26.80
CA LYS A 79 -21.04 2.38 27.09
C LYS A 79 -22.22 2.88 26.26
N ALA A 80 -22.46 2.29 25.09
CA ALA A 80 -23.57 2.61 24.20
C ALA A 80 -24.89 1.88 24.53
N TRP A 81 -24.92 1.03 25.57
CA TRP A 81 -26.10 0.24 25.94
C TRP A 81 -26.64 -0.63 24.78
N ILE A 82 -25.76 -1.07 23.88
CA ILE A 82 -26.12 -1.94 22.75
C ILE A 82 -25.94 -3.39 23.21
N ASN A 83 -27.04 -4.15 23.31
CA ASN A 83 -26.99 -5.59 23.43
C ASN A 83 -26.54 -6.17 22.09
N ILE A 84 -25.26 -6.53 21.97
CA ILE A 84 -24.74 -7.21 20.78
C ILE A 84 -25.18 -8.68 20.85
N GLU A 85 -26.27 -9.01 20.19
CA GLU A 85 -26.59 -10.38 19.79
C GLU A 85 -25.81 -10.66 18.51
N LEU A 86 -24.89 -11.63 18.53
CA LEU A 86 -24.08 -11.98 17.36
C LEU A 86 -24.99 -12.35 16.17
N PRO A 87 -24.83 -11.72 14.99
CA PRO A 87 -25.60 -12.12 13.81
C PRO A 87 -25.21 -13.53 13.35
N ASN A 88 -26.20 -14.43 13.36
CA ASN A 88 -26.14 -15.76 12.75
C ASN A 88 -25.95 -15.63 11.21
N PRO A 89 -24.99 -16.33 10.58
CA PRO A 89 -24.57 -16.07 9.19
C PRO A 89 -25.50 -16.64 8.09
N GLU A 90 -26.78 -16.90 8.34
CA GLU A 90 -27.71 -17.42 7.33
C GLU A 90 -28.86 -16.44 7.06
N LEU A 91 -28.66 -15.49 6.12
CA LEU A 91 -29.72 -14.88 5.31
C LEU A 91 -29.12 -13.96 4.24
N ILE A 92 -28.44 -14.56 3.26
CA ILE A 92 -28.16 -13.91 1.98
C ILE A 92 -29.05 -14.60 0.95
N SER A 93 -30.16 -13.97 0.58
CA SER A 93 -30.90 -14.29 -0.64
C SER A 93 -31.35 -12.97 -1.28
N PRO A 94 -31.05 -12.74 -2.57
CA PRO A 94 -31.30 -11.46 -3.23
C PRO A 94 -32.79 -11.30 -3.57
N PRO A 95 -33.38 -10.09 -3.46
CA PRO A 95 -34.73 -9.85 -3.95
C PRO A 95 -34.75 -9.66 -5.48
N HIS A 96 -35.69 -10.37 -6.10
CA HIS A 96 -36.11 -10.29 -7.50
C HIS A 96 -36.74 -8.91 -7.84
N PRO A 97 -36.69 -8.43 -9.10
CA PRO A 97 -37.12 -7.07 -9.45
C PRO A 97 -38.63 -6.99 -9.75
N ALA A 98 -39.29 -5.94 -9.27
CA ALA A 98 -40.67 -5.61 -9.61
C ALA A 98 -40.74 -4.36 -10.50
N THR A 99 -41.20 -4.59 -11.73
CA THR A 99 -41.71 -3.62 -12.72
C THR A 99 -42.97 -2.91 -12.21
N VAL A 100 -43.05 -1.57 -12.32
CA VAL A 100 -44.29 -0.84 -12.70
C VAL A 100 -43.92 0.48 -13.40
N ALA A 101 -44.58 0.74 -14.53
CA ALA A 101 -44.52 1.95 -15.34
C ALA A 101 -45.71 2.90 -15.04
N SER A 102 -45.53 4.23 -15.21
CA SER A 102 -46.41 5.18 -15.94
C SER A 102 -46.26 6.63 -15.47
N GLU A 103 -45.95 7.53 -16.41
CA GLU A 103 -46.12 9.01 -16.42
C GLU A 103 -47.58 9.39 -16.80
N PRO A 104 -48.05 10.67 -16.89
CA PRO A 104 -47.35 11.97 -16.80
C PRO A 104 -48.04 13.16 -16.07
N ALA A 105 -47.24 14.23 -15.90
CA ALA A 105 -47.54 15.67 -15.96
C ALA A 105 -48.52 16.37 -14.99
N SER A 106 -47.97 17.27 -14.15
CA SER A 106 -48.54 18.61 -13.91
C SER A 106 -47.51 19.56 -13.28
N SER A 107 -47.45 20.81 -13.75
CA SER A 107 -46.64 21.95 -13.26
C SER A 107 -47.37 23.23 -13.68
N PRO A 108 -47.16 24.45 -13.11
CA PRO A 108 -46.54 24.88 -11.85
C PRO A 108 -47.51 25.76 -11.00
N PRO A 109 -47.06 26.35 -9.86
CA PRO A 109 -46.81 27.80 -9.91
C PRO A 109 -45.60 28.30 -9.08
N SER A 110 -44.98 29.38 -9.59
CA SER A 110 -43.84 30.12 -9.03
C SER A 110 -44.17 31.01 -7.83
N ALA A 111 -43.26 31.05 -6.83
CA ALA A 111 -42.79 32.21 -6.01
C ALA A 111 -41.99 31.70 -4.79
N PRO A 112 -41.15 32.49 -4.08
CA PRO A 112 -40.26 33.61 -4.43
C PRO A 112 -38.76 33.28 -4.12
N PRO A 113 -37.80 34.18 -4.43
CA PRO A 113 -36.36 33.96 -4.25
C PRO A 113 -35.87 34.26 -2.82
N GLY A 114 -35.05 33.37 -2.27
CA GLY A 114 -34.08 33.71 -1.22
C GLY A 114 -34.35 33.10 0.16
N GLU A 115 -33.90 31.87 0.36
CA GLU A 115 -33.27 31.47 1.62
C GLU A 115 -32.33 30.29 1.31
N THR A 116 -31.03 30.53 1.48
CA THR A 116 -29.98 29.50 1.39
C THR A 116 -30.26 28.45 2.45
N THR A 117 -30.94 27.38 2.03
CA THR A 117 -31.09 26.17 2.82
C THR A 117 -29.69 25.58 2.98
N PRO A 118 -29.22 25.27 4.20
CA PRO A 118 -27.98 24.51 4.36
C PRO A 118 -28.18 23.19 3.64
N SER A 119 -27.33 22.94 2.63
CA SER A 119 -27.27 21.68 1.90
C SER A 119 -27.27 20.54 2.92
N PRO A 120 -28.11 19.50 2.77
CA PRO A 120 -28.12 18.37 3.68
C PRO A 120 -26.71 17.82 3.77
N ALA A 121 -26.16 17.78 5.00
CA ALA A 121 -24.89 17.13 5.25
C ALA A 121 -24.96 15.70 4.66
N PRO A 122 -23.98 15.31 3.82
CA PRO A 122 -24.05 14.08 3.07
C PRO A 122 -24.22 12.92 4.04
N SER A 123 -25.22 12.10 3.75
CA SER A 123 -25.50 10.89 4.50
C SER A 123 -24.20 10.06 4.60
N PRO A 124 -23.87 9.44 5.75
CA PRO A 124 -22.64 8.68 5.97
C PRO A 124 -22.49 7.41 5.09
N VAL A 125 -23.32 7.27 4.06
CA VAL A 125 -23.46 6.11 3.18
C VAL A 125 -22.53 6.16 1.95
N GLU A 126 -22.06 7.34 1.54
CA GLU A 126 -21.22 7.42 0.33
C GLU A 126 -19.78 6.93 0.55
N ARG A 127 -19.17 7.24 1.70
CA ARG A 127 -17.75 6.96 2.03
C ARG A 127 -17.35 5.48 1.92
N LYS A 128 -18.28 4.57 2.21
CA LYS A 128 -18.02 3.12 2.25
C LYS A 128 -18.14 2.44 0.87
N GLN A 129 -18.78 3.10 -0.10
CA GLN A 129 -19.02 2.55 -1.44
C GLN A 129 -18.02 3.06 -2.48
N LEU A 130 -17.25 4.10 -2.19
CA LEU A 130 -16.25 4.64 -3.10
C LEU A 130 -15.01 3.76 -3.16
N SER A 131 -14.60 3.42 -4.38
CA SER A 131 -13.35 2.74 -4.64
C SER A 131 -12.24 3.75 -4.92
N ILE A 132 -11.26 3.82 -4.03
CA ILE A 132 -10.12 4.76 -4.11
C ILE A 132 -8.87 4.00 -4.51
N GLN A 133 -8.14 4.51 -5.49
CA GLN A 133 -6.83 4.03 -5.89
C GLN A 133 -5.76 5.03 -5.47
N VAL A 134 -4.79 4.57 -4.68
CA VAL A 134 -3.61 5.35 -4.27
C VAL A 134 -2.38 4.80 -4.98
N LEU A 135 -1.77 5.60 -5.84
CA LEU A 135 -0.58 5.25 -6.60
C LEU A 135 0.62 6.01 -6.07
N ASN A 136 1.69 5.30 -5.73
CA ASN A 136 2.96 5.91 -5.39
C ASN A 136 3.75 6.18 -6.66
N SER A 137 4.00 7.45 -6.96
CA SER A 137 4.83 7.86 -8.07
C SER A 137 6.26 8.22 -7.62
N THR A 138 6.62 8.00 -6.36
CA THR A 138 7.96 8.32 -5.84
C THR A 138 8.84 7.07 -5.71
N SER A 139 10.14 7.28 -5.56
CA SER A 139 11.09 6.21 -5.19
C SER A 139 11.04 5.84 -3.69
N LYS A 140 10.16 6.45 -2.89
CA LYS A 140 10.04 6.18 -1.45
C LYS A 140 9.03 5.08 -1.22
N GLN A 141 9.46 3.97 -0.62
CA GLN A 141 8.57 2.85 -0.29
C GLN A 141 7.65 3.22 0.87
N GLY A 142 6.41 2.71 0.85
CA GLY A 142 5.45 2.84 1.96
C GLY A 142 4.48 4.02 1.87
N LEU A 143 4.75 5.06 1.08
CA LEU A 143 3.92 6.28 1.06
C LEU A 143 2.45 6.04 0.69
N ALA A 144 2.18 5.17 -0.28
CA ALA A 144 0.81 4.81 -0.64
C ALA A 144 0.09 4.04 0.47
N GLY A 145 0.82 3.23 1.24
CA GLY A 145 0.29 2.53 2.42
C GLY A 145 -0.03 3.49 3.55
N ASP A 146 0.87 4.45 3.81
CA ASP A 146 0.65 5.48 4.83
C ASP A 146 -0.58 6.34 4.50
N LEU A 147 -0.70 6.77 3.24
CA LEU A 147 -1.86 7.55 2.81
C LEU A 147 -3.14 6.72 2.83
N LYS A 148 -3.07 5.42 2.50
CA LYS A 148 -4.20 4.51 2.70
C LYS A 148 -4.65 4.49 4.16
N ASN A 149 -3.74 4.39 5.11
CA ASN A 149 -4.09 4.38 6.54
C ASN A 149 -4.78 5.69 6.96
N ASP A 150 -4.26 6.84 6.49
CA ASP A 150 -4.88 8.15 6.76
C ASP A 150 -6.31 8.24 6.19
N LEU A 151 -6.53 7.70 4.99
CA LEU A 151 -7.86 7.65 4.37
C LEU A 151 -8.80 6.66 5.08
N VAL A 152 -8.29 5.52 5.56
CA VAL A 152 -9.07 4.60 6.40
C VAL A 152 -9.49 5.28 7.70
N HIS A 153 -8.59 6.04 8.33
CA HIS A 153 -8.90 6.85 9.51
C HIS A 153 -9.95 7.94 9.21
N ALA A 154 -9.96 8.49 8.00
CA ALA A 154 -10.99 9.43 7.55
C ALA A 154 -12.35 8.75 7.22
N GLY A 155 -12.40 7.42 7.24
CA GLY A 155 -13.62 6.62 7.09
C GLY A 155 -13.82 6.00 5.70
N PHE A 156 -12.81 6.00 4.83
CA PHE A 156 -12.83 5.34 3.54
C PHE A 156 -12.46 3.85 3.68
N VAL A 157 -13.24 2.95 3.06
CA VAL A 157 -13.09 1.50 3.29
C VAL A 157 -12.43 0.78 2.11
N ASN A 158 -12.81 1.14 0.87
CA ASN A 158 -12.37 0.41 -0.32
C ASN A 158 -11.18 1.11 -0.99
N ILE A 159 -9.97 0.92 -0.44
CA ILE A 159 -8.75 1.58 -0.90
C ILE A 159 -7.73 0.58 -1.43
N SER A 160 -7.40 0.70 -2.71
CA SER A 160 -6.33 -0.05 -3.37
C SER A 160 -5.05 0.78 -3.42
N THR A 161 -3.91 0.19 -3.06
CA THR A 161 -2.59 0.83 -3.21
C THR A 161 -1.84 0.23 -4.40
N GLY A 162 -0.94 1.02 -4.99
CA GLY A 162 -0.11 0.57 -6.11
C GLY A 162 1.07 1.50 -6.38
N ASN A 163 1.84 1.19 -7.42
CA ASN A 163 2.89 2.07 -7.93
C ASN A 163 2.41 2.69 -9.24
N SER A 164 2.70 3.98 -9.43
CA SER A 164 2.54 4.63 -10.72
C SER A 164 3.73 4.30 -11.61
N SER A 165 3.48 4.14 -12.91
CA SER A 165 4.53 4.03 -13.93
C SER A 165 5.17 5.37 -14.26
N THR A 166 4.49 6.48 -13.96
CA THR A 166 4.90 7.85 -14.28
C THR A 166 5.38 8.54 -13.01
N LEU A 167 6.44 9.35 -13.13
CA LEU A 167 6.97 10.20 -12.06
C LEU A 167 6.29 11.58 -12.10
N GLU A 168 5.53 11.90 -11.07
CA GLU A 168 4.78 13.11 -10.87
C GLU A 168 5.49 14.02 -9.86
N PRO A 169 5.66 15.32 -10.17
CA PRO A 169 6.36 16.25 -9.29
C PRO A 169 5.54 16.63 -8.05
N ILE A 170 4.21 16.56 -8.13
CA ILE A 170 3.23 16.97 -7.13
C ILE A 170 2.19 15.87 -6.93
N THR A 171 1.41 15.92 -5.85
CA THR A 171 0.36 14.93 -5.63
C THR A 171 -0.90 15.29 -6.40
N LEU A 172 -1.38 14.38 -7.23
CA LEU A 172 -2.53 14.61 -8.10
C LEU A 172 -3.74 13.85 -7.59
N ILE A 173 -4.87 14.55 -7.48
CA ILE A 173 -6.17 13.94 -7.18
C ILE A 173 -7.07 14.07 -8.40
N SER A 174 -7.62 12.94 -8.81
CA SER A 174 -8.58 12.83 -9.89
C SER A 174 -9.80 12.06 -9.43
N VAL A 175 -10.99 12.61 -9.66
CA VAL A 175 -12.26 12.10 -9.09
C VAL A 175 -13.29 11.88 -10.20
N LYS A 176 -14.12 10.85 -10.10
CA LYS A 176 -15.25 10.67 -11.03
C LYS A 176 -16.40 11.60 -10.66
N SER A 177 -16.66 12.60 -11.50
CA SER A 177 -17.73 13.59 -11.28
C SER A 177 -19.14 13.00 -11.15
N ASN A 178 -19.37 11.78 -11.65
CA ASN A 178 -20.67 11.09 -11.61
C ASN A 178 -20.92 10.34 -10.27
N LYS A 179 -19.86 10.12 -9.46
CA LYS A 179 -19.91 9.32 -8.23
C LYS A 179 -19.42 10.07 -6.99
N VAL A 180 -18.59 11.08 -7.21
CA VAL A 180 -17.91 11.85 -6.17
C VAL A 180 -18.44 13.27 -6.21
N GLY A 181 -19.20 13.67 -5.18
CA GLY A 181 -19.64 15.06 -5.04
C GLY A 181 -18.48 16.01 -4.72
N ASP A 182 -18.67 17.30 -5.00
CA ASP A 182 -17.68 18.36 -4.75
C ASP A 182 -17.21 18.38 -3.27
N GLN A 183 -18.14 18.13 -2.34
CA GLN A 183 -17.86 18.10 -0.91
C GLN A 183 -16.91 16.97 -0.51
N LEU A 184 -17.03 15.79 -1.13
CA LEU A 184 -16.12 14.68 -0.86
C LEU A 184 -14.74 14.94 -1.46
N THR A 185 -14.70 15.59 -2.63
CA THR A 185 -13.44 16.01 -3.27
C THR A 185 -12.68 17.00 -2.39
N GLU A 186 -13.38 17.96 -1.79
CA GLU A 186 -12.77 18.90 -0.82
C GLU A 186 -12.28 18.19 0.44
N GLU A 187 -13.05 17.27 1.01
CA GLU A 187 -12.64 16.52 2.19
C GLU A 187 -11.41 15.64 1.90
N LEU A 188 -11.37 15.00 0.73
CA LEU A 188 -10.24 14.21 0.28
C LEU A 188 -9.01 15.09 0.05
N LYS A 189 -9.17 16.24 -0.61
CA LYS A 189 -8.11 17.23 -0.77
C LYS A 189 -7.58 17.67 0.59
N GLN A 190 -8.46 18.01 1.54
CA GLN A 190 -8.06 18.45 2.87
C GLN A 190 -7.28 17.36 3.62
N THR A 191 -7.68 16.09 3.48
CA THR A 191 -7.00 14.94 4.11
C THR A 191 -5.61 14.75 3.53
N VAL A 192 -5.48 14.77 2.21
CA VAL A 192 -4.20 14.54 1.51
C VAL A 192 -3.27 15.77 1.66
N SER A 193 -3.82 16.98 1.65
CA SER A 193 -3.06 18.24 1.81
C SER A 193 -2.42 18.41 3.19
N GLN A 194 -2.76 17.58 4.19
CA GLN A 194 -2.04 17.62 5.47
C GLN A 194 -0.59 17.14 5.36
N LYS A 195 -0.30 16.29 4.37
CA LYS A 195 1.00 15.64 4.21
C LYS A 195 1.69 15.92 2.87
N TYR A 196 0.94 16.29 1.84
CA TYR A 196 1.45 16.43 0.48
C TYR A 196 0.99 17.74 -0.15
N ASP A 197 1.74 18.24 -1.15
CA ASP A 197 1.27 19.33 -2.00
C ASP A 197 0.32 18.76 -3.07
N VAL A 198 -0.94 19.18 -3.02
CA VAL A 198 -2.05 18.54 -3.76
C VAL A 198 -2.60 19.47 -4.82
N GLU A 199 -2.57 18.99 -6.06
CA GLU A 199 -3.29 19.58 -7.17
C GLU A 199 -4.44 18.67 -7.63
N VAL A 200 -5.63 19.25 -7.75
CA VAL A 200 -6.81 18.54 -8.25
C VAL A 200 -6.87 18.75 -9.76
N ILE A 201 -6.46 17.74 -10.51
CA ILE A 201 -6.42 17.78 -11.99
C ILE A 201 -7.74 17.41 -12.66
N GLY A 202 -8.80 17.21 -11.88
CA GLY A 202 -10.16 17.06 -12.40
C GLY A 202 -10.52 15.63 -12.81
N ALA A 203 -11.60 15.53 -13.60
CA ALA A 203 -12.45 14.36 -13.69
C ALA A 203 -11.74 13.10 -14.24
N LEU A 204 -11.90 11.98 -13.54
CA LEU A 204 -11.51 10.65 -14.03
C LEU A 204 -12.42 10.22 -15.19
N ALA A 205 -11.91 9.38 -16.10
CA ALA A 205 -12.73 8.78 -17.15
C ALA A 205 -13.85 7.94 -16.54
N GLU A 206 -15.07 8.00 -17.10
CA GLU A 206 -16.22 7.28 -16.54
C GLU A 206 -16.03 5.76 -16.53
N ASP A 207 -15.23 5.24 -17.47
CA ASP A 207 -14.90 3.81 -17.63
C ASP A 207 -13.81 3.28 -16.66
N ASP A 208 -13.19 4.14 -15.83
CA ASP A 208 -12.14 3.68 -14.91
C ASP A 208 -12.68 2.69 -13.86
N ALA A 209 -11.86 1.76 -13.38
CA ALA A 209 -12.30 0.79 -12.35
C ALA A 209 -12.49 1.41 -10.95
N PHE A 210 -12.01 2.65 -10.74
CA PHE A 210 -11.98 3.34 -9.45
C PHE A 210 -12.70 4.68 -9.54
N ASP A 211 -13.36 5.08 -8.46
CA ASP A 211 -14.09 6.36 -8.38
C ASP A 211 -13.14 7.53 -8.11
N VAL A 212 -12.03 7.26 -7.42
CA VAL A 212 -11.00 8.26 -7.13
C VAL A 212 -9.62 7.69 -7.36
N ARG A 213 -8.75 8.46 -8.00
CA ARG A 213 -7.33 8.16 -8.16
C ARG A 213 -6.50 9.26 -7.52
N ILE A 214 -5.58 8.86 -6.65
CA ILE A 214 -4.61 9.74 -6.01
C ILE A 214 -3.23 9.27 -6.42
N VAL A 215 -2.43 10.13 -7.04
CA VAL A 215 -1.05 9.84 -7.43
C VAL A 215 -0.11 10.68 -6.58
N ILE A 216 0.67 10.03 -5.70
CA ILE A 216 1.57 10.71 -4.76
C ILE A 216 2.83 11.16 -5.49
N GLY A 217 3.05 12.48 -5.52
CA GLY A 217 4.21 13.08 -6.16
C GLY A 217 5.42 13.26 -5.24
N LEU A 218 6.49 13.81 -5.81
CA LEU A 218 7.77 14.01 -5.14
C LEU A 218 7.79 15.16 -4.11
N LYS A 219 6.89 16.14 -4.26
CA LYS A 219 6.78 17.33 -3.39
C LYS A 219 5.58 17.27 -2.46
#